data_AF-A0A937QK31-F1
#
_entry.id   AF-A0A937QK31-F1
#
_cell.length_a   1.000
_cell.length_b   1.000
_cell.length_c   1.000
_cell.angle_alpha   90.00
_cell.angle_beta   90.00
_cell.angle_gamma   90.00
#
_symmetry.space_group_name_H-M   'P 1'
#
loop_
_entity.id
_entity.type
_entity.pdbx_description
1 polymer ?
#
loop_
_entity_poly.entity_id
_entity_poly.type
_entity_poly.pdbx_seq_one_letter_code
_entity_poly.pdbx_strand_id
1 'polypeptide(L)'
;MMLTYESYLNVRGPKDVLEHIKLVWASTWSDAAILYRNEILVCDAVDPNMTFVVPVASAIVERRGGMLIHGAIIAREYGLPCVTGIPDADKIIHTGCQITVDGYLGIVTINTGSA
;
A
#
# COMPACT_ATOMS: atom_id res chain seq x y z
N MET A 1 -1.21 -3.54 20.34
CA MET A 1 -1.23 -4.89 19.73
C MET A 1 -2.68 -5.32 19.62
N MET A 2 -3.35 -4.95 18.53
CA MET A 2 -4.76 -5.26 18.27
C MET A 2 -4.83 -5.92 16.90
N LEU A 3 -5.30 -7.16 16.87
CA LEU A 3 -5.33 -8.02 15.69
C LEU A 3 -6.41 -7.50 14.73
N THR A 4 -6.01 -7.13 13.51
CA THR A 4 -6.90 -6.64 12.45
C THR A 4 -7.50 -7.82 11.69
N TYR A 5 -8.57 -8.45 12.21
CA TYR A 5 -9.53 -9.24 11.41
C TYR A 5 -10.73 -9.73 12.24
N GLU A 6 -11.67 -8.85 12.58
CA GLU A 6 -12.97 -9.30 13.07
C GLU A 6 -13.86 -9.63 11.85
N SER A 7 -14.18 -10.91 11.65
CA SER A 7 -15.04 -11.40 10.57
C SER A 7 -16.44 -11.72 11.10
N TYR A 8 -17.48 -11.28 10.39
CA TYR A 8 -18.87 -11.58 10.74
C TYR A 8 -19.42 -12.71 9.86
N LEU A 9 -19.97 -13.76 10.49
CA LEU A 9 -20.62 -14.86 9.77
C LEU A 9 -22.13 -14.63 9.67
N ASN A 10 -22.72 -15.05 8.55
CA ASN A 10 -24.18 -15.10 8.32
C ASN A 10 -24.91 -13.74 8.15
N VAL A 11 -24.20 -12.70 7.70
CA VAL A 11 -24.81 -11.43 7.27
C VAL A 11 -25.65 -11.65 6.01
N ARG A 12 -26.94 -11.28 6.04
CA ARG A 12 -27.86 -11.52 4.91
C ARG A 12 -28.79 -10.33 4.66
N GLY A 13 -28.96 -10.00 3.38
CA GLY A 13 -29.83 -8.93 2.92
C GLY A 13 -29.13 -7.56 2.85
N PRO A 14 -29.56 -6.67 1.94
CA PRO A 14 -28.80 -5.48 1.56
C PRO A 14 -28.55 -4.49 2.72
N LYS A 15 -29.50 -4.34 3.66
CA LYS A 15 -29.34 -3.43 4.80
C LYS A 15 -28.31 -3.94 5.81
N ASP A 16 -28.33 -5.25 6.07
CA ASP A 16 -27.45 -5.90 7.03
C ASP A 16 -26.01 -5.97 6.49
N VAL A 17 -25.88 -6.23 5.19
CA VAL A 17 -24.60 -6.13 4.47
C VAL A 17 -24.02 -4.73 4.57
N LEU A 18 -24.80 -3.68 4.37
CA LEU A 18 -24.31 -2.29 4.46
C LEU A 18 -23.83 -1.91 5.87
N GLU A 19 -24.51 -2.34 6.92
CA GLU A 19 -24.08 -2.07 8.30
C GLU A 19 -22.78 -2.81 8.65
N HIS A 20 -22.69 -4.09 8.29
CA HIS A 20 -21.48 -4.87 8.58
C HIS A 20 -20.30 -4.48 7.70
N ILE A 21 -20.54 -4.05 6.46
CA ILE A 21 -19.50 -3.44 5.62
C ILE A 21 -18.90 -2.25 6.35
N LYS A 22 -19.68 -1.35 6.97
CA LYS A 22 -19.13 -0.21 7.71
C LYS A 22 -18.24 -0.65 8.89
N LEU A 23 -18.55 -1.77 9.53
CA LEU A 23 -17.79 -2.31 10.67
C LEU A 23 -16.50 -3.01 10.25
N VAL A 24 -16.51 -3.73 9.12
CA VAL A 24 -15.33 -4.40 8.56
C VAL A 24 -14.44 -3.41 7.80
N TRP A 25 -15.02 -2.47 7.04
CA TRP A 25 -14.31 -1.35 6.42
C TRP A 25 -13.91 -0.24 7.40
N ALA A 26 -14.40 -0.24 8.65
CA ALA A 26 -13.83 0.63 9.69
C ALA A 26 -12.36 0.29 9.96
N SER A 27 -11.88 -0.92 9.59
CA SER A 27 -10.45 -1.23 9.61
C SER A 27 -9.63 -0.34 8.67
N THR A 28 -10.21 0.18 7.59
CA THR A 28 -9.58 1.15 6.68
C THR A 28 -9.60 2.61 7.13
N TRP A 29 -10.28 2.91 8.25
CA TRP A 29 -10.41 4.24 8.87
C TRP A 29 -9.89 4.28 10.31
N SER A 30 -9.27 3.19 10.78
CA SER A 30 -8.50 3.22 12.03
C SER A 30 -7.31 4.17 11.87
N ASP A 31 -6.85 4.82 12.96
CA ASP A 31 -5.66 5.69 12.91
C ASP A 31 -4.45 4.98 12.28
N ALA A 32 -4.28 3.69 12.55
CA ALA A 32 -3.24 2.86 11.96
C ALA A 32 -3.43 2.70 10.44
N ALA A 33 -4.64 2.41 9.94
CA ALA A 33 -4.88 2.30 8.51
C ALA A 33 -4.83 3.65 7.78
N ILE A 34 -5.19 4.75 8.43
CA ILE A 34 -4.99 6.12 7.92
C ILE A 34 -3.49 6.43 7.85
N LEU A 35 -2.71 6.01 8.85
CA LEU A 35 -1.26 6.18 8.83
C LEU A 35 -0.63 5.43 7.65
N TYR A 36 -0.97 4.16 7.44
CA TYR A 36 -0.49 3.39 6.29
C TYR A 36 -0.89 4.02 4.96
N ARG A 37 -2.10 4.62 4.87
CA ARG A 37 -2.59 5.33 3.66
C ARG A 37 -1.78 6.57 3.30
N ASN A 38 -0.90 7.03 4.19
CA ASN A 38 0.02 8.13 3.95
C ASN A 38 1.48 7.64 3.78
N GLU A 39 1.73 6.34 3.89
CA GLU A 39 3.07 5.76 3.78
C GLU A 39 3.28 5.13 2.40
N ILE A 40 4.54 5.12 1.96
CA ILE A 40 4.94 4.54 0.67
C ILE A 40 5.65 3.23 0.96
N LEU A 41 5.18 2.14 0.34
CA LEU A 41 5.80 0.83 0.50
C LEU A 41 7.06 0.76 -0.36
N VAL A 42 8.22 0.62 0.28
CA VAL A 42 9.51 0.42 -0.39
C VAL A 42 10.05 -0.97 -0.04
N CYS A 43 10.34 -1.79 -1.05
CA CYS A 43 10.85 -3.15 -0.83
C CYS A 43 11.66 -3.69 -2.02
N ASP A 44 12.36 -4.82 -1.82
CA ASP A 44 13.02 -5.54 -2.91
C ASP A 44 12.01 -6.00 -3.97
N ALA A 45 10.93 -6.66 -3.52
CA ALA A 45 9.78 -7.06 -4.32
C ALA A 45 8.59 -7.29 -3.39
N VAL A 46 7.38 -6.90 -3.81
CA VAL A 46 6.16 -7.22 -3.06
C VAL A 46 5.91 -8.72 -3.17
N ASP A 47 5.97 -9.40 -2.03
CA ASP A 47 5.65 -10.82 -1.91
C ASP A 47 4.12 -11.05 -1.96
N PRO A 48 3.61 -12.18 -2.49
CA PRO A 48 2.19 -12.50 -2.43
C PRO A 48 1.59 -12.46 -1.02
N ASN A 49 2.38 -12.76 0.02
CA ASN A 49 1.95 -12.63 1.40
C ASN A 49 1.77 -11.18 1.84
N MET A 50 2.33 -10.20 1.13
CA MET A 50 2.17 -8.77 1.39
C MET A 50 0.94 -8.17 0.69
N THR A 51 0.13 -8.98 0.01
CA THR A 51 -1.05 -8.49 -0.74
C THR A 51 -2.01 -7.67 0.11
N PHE A 52 -2.14 -7.97 1.41
CA PHE A 52 -3.02 -7.22 2.31
C PHE A 52 -2.50 -5.83 2.71
N VAL A 53 -1.19 -5.56 2.58
CA VAL A 53 -0.63 -4.22 2.89
C VAL A 53 -0.72 -3.28 1.70
N VAL A 54 -0.84 -3.80 0.48
CA VAL A 54 -0.90 -2.98 -0.74
C VAL A 54 -2.08 -1.99 -0.72
N PRO A 55 -3.33 -2.38 -0.41
CA PRO A 55 -4.48 -1.47 -0.48
C PRO A 55 -4.42 -0.33 0.54
N VAL A 56 -3.59 -0.49 1.59
CA VAL A 56 -3.40 0.55 2.59
C VAL A 56 -2.19 1.42 2.29
N ALA A 57 -1.36 1.13 1.30
CA ALA A 57 -0.23 2.00 0.93
C ALA A 57 -0.67 3.17 0.04
N SER A 58 0.05 4.30 0.11
CA SER A 58 -0.17 5.46 -0.78
C SER A 58 0.47 5.30 -2.16
N ALA A 59 1.60 4.58 -2.23
CA ALA A 59 2.33 4.24 -3.45
C ALA A 59 3.25 3.03 -3.19
N ILE A 60 3.78 2.44 -4.26
CA ILE A 60 4.72 1.31 -4.22
C ILE A 60 6.02 1.67 -4.95
N VAL A 61 7.14 1.36 -4.32
CA VAL A 61 8.48 1.45 -4.90
C VAL A 61 9.18 0.10 -4.76
N GLU A 62 9.61 -0.47 -5.87
CA GLU A 62 10.29 -1.78 -5.88
C GLU A 62 11.66 -1.72 -6.52
N ARG A 63 12.60 -2.47 -5.92
CA ARG A 63 13.91 -2.72 -6.54
C ARG A 63 13.80 -3.62 -7.76
N ARG A 64 13.07 -4.73 -7.66
CA ARG A 64 12.80 -5.60 -8.79
C ARG A 64 11.87 -4.90 -9.78
N GLY A 65 12.12 -5.13 -11.06
CA GLY A 65 11.42 -4.48 -12.15
C GLY A 65 10.73 -5.48 -13.07
N GLY A 66 9.63 -5.03 -13.67
CA GLY A 66 8.94 -5.76 -14.73
C GLY A 66 7.45 -5.48 -14.72
N MET A 67 6.86 -5.30 -15.91
CA MET A 67 5.44 -4.97 -16.03
C MET A 67 4.48 -6.07 -15.55
N LEU A 68 4.98 -7.28 -15.30
CA LEU A 68 4.19 -8.45 -14.91
C LEU A 68 4.57 -9.00 -13.53
N ILE A 69 5.38 -8.28 -12.76
CA ILE A 69 5.69 -8.69 -11.39
C ILE A 69 4.48 -8.44 -10.49
N HIS A 70 4.40 -9.19 -9.38
CA HIS A 70 3.28 -9.15 -8.44
C HIS A 70 2.92 -7.72 -8.03
N GLY A 71 3.90 -6.94 -7.57
CA GLY A 71 3.73 -5.52 -7.21
C GLY A 71 3.13 -4.65 -8.30
N ALA A 72 3.60 -4.77 -9.54
CA ALA A 72 3.09 -3.99 -10.66
C ALA A 72 1.65 -4.36 -11.01
N ILE A 73 1.28 -5.65 -10.96
CA ILE A 73 -0.10 -6.10 -11.20
C ILE A 73 -1.03 -5.55 -10.12
N ILE A 74 -0.71 -5.83 -8.86
CA ILE A 74 -1.56 -5.47 -7.73
C ILE A 74 -1.71 -3.94 -7.59
N ALA A 75 -0.66 -3.16 -7.85
CA ALA A 75 -0.75 -1.71 -7.84
C ALA A 75 -1.75 -1.16 -8.87
N ARG A 76 -1.78 -1.75 -10.08
CA ARG A 76 -2.75 -1.36 -11.13
C ARG A 76 -4.17 -1.74 -10.76
N GLU A 77 -4.37 -2.90 -10.13
CA GLU A 77 -5.69 -3.33 -9.64
C GLU A 77 -6.25 -2.36 -8.59
N TYR A 78 -5.39 -1.82 -7.71
CA TYR A 78 -5.78 -0.85 -6.69
C TYR A 78 -5.67 0.62 -7.12
N GLY A 79 -5.21 0.90 -8.35
CA GLY A 79 -5.04 2.27 -8.85
C GLY A 79 -3.96 3.08 -8.11
N LEU A 80 -2.95 2.41 -7.56
CA LEU A 80 -1.87 3.05 -6.80
C LEU A 80 -0.71 3.47 -7.72
N PRO A 81 -0.08 4.63 -7.47
CA PRO A 81 1.20 4.96 -8.10
C PRO A 81 2.24 3.88 -7.77
N CYS A 82 2.93 3.38 -8.79
CA CYS A 82 3.90 2.31 -8.63
C CYS A 82 5.10 2.55 -9.54
N VAL A 83 6.30 2.47 -8.97
CA VAL A 83 7.56 2.51 -9.72
C VAL A 83 8.38 1.29 -9.35
N THR A 84 8.72 0.49 -10.36
CA THR A 84 9.46 -0.78 -10.19
C THR A 84 10.78 -0.71 -10.92
N GLY A 85 11.76 -1.51 -10.50
CA GLY A 85 13.04 -1.62 -11.19
C GLY A 85 14.03 -0.51 -10.81
N ILE A 86 13.91 0.07 -9.61
CA ILE A 86 14.85 1.08 -9.11
C ILE A 86 16.00 0.36 -8.38
N PRO A 87 17.22 0.29 -8.94
CA PRO A 87 18.32 -0.41 -8.30
C PRO A 87 18.60 0.17 -6.91
N ASP A 88 18.79 -0.71 -5.93
CA ASP A 88 19.09 -0.38 -4.53
C ASP A 88 18.07 0.55 -3.83
N ALA A 89 16.83 0.64 -4.32
CA ALA A 89 15.79 1.50 -3.72
C ALA A 89 15.57 1.25 -2.22
N ASP A 90 15.52 -0.01 -1.82
CA ASP A 90 15.37 -0.47 -0.43
C ASP A 90 16.57 -0.12 0.46
N LYS A 91 17.73 0.15 -0.15
CA LYS A 91 18.95 0.56 0.57
C LYS A 91 19.15 2.07 0.60
N ILE A 92 18.60 2.79 -0.38
CA ILE A 92 18.74 4.25 -0.49
C ILE A 92 17.63 4.96 0.28
N ILE A 93 16.41 4.41 0.22
CA ILE A 93 15.23 5.00 0.84
C ILE A 93 14.99 4.30 2.18
N HIS A 94 15.11 5.06 3.26
CA HIS A 94 14.93 4.56 4.62
C HIS A 94 13.61 5.04 5.22
N THR A 95 13.12 4.33 6.24
CA THR A 95 11.96 4.76 7.02
C THR A 95 12.16 6.18 7.53
N GLY A 96 11.17 7.05 7.29
CA GLY A 96 11.22 8.46 7.64
C GLY A 96 11.71 9.38 6.51
N CYS A 97 12.21 8.84 5.39
CA CYS A 97 12.49 9.66 4.20
C CYS A 97 11.19 10.19 3.60
N GLN A 98 11.13 11.50 3.40
CA GLN A 98 10.04 12.10 2.63
C GLN A 98 10.34 11.92 1.13
N ILE A 99 9.48 11.20 0.43
CA ILE A 99 9.65 10.93 -1.00
C ILE A 99 8.37 11.24 -1.77
N THR A 100 8.52 11.54 -3.05
CA THR A 100 7.41 11.72 -4.00
C THR A 100 7.52 10.63 -5.06
N VAL A 101 6.41 9.97 -5.39
CA VAL A 101 6.36 8.90 -6.39
C VAL A 101 5.42 9.30 -7.52
N ASP A 102 5.96 9.37 -8.73
CA ASP A 102 5.21 9.56 -9.96
C ASP A 102 5.16 8.23 -10.72
N GLY A 103 4.02 7.52 -10.60
CA GLY A 103 3.79 6.26 -11.29
C GLY A 103 3.56 6.37 -12.79
N TYR A 104 3.30 7.58 -13.32
CA TYR A 104 3.12 7.82 -14.76
C TYR A 104 4.46 8.03 -15.47
N LEU A 105 5.32 8.86 -14.89
CA LEU A 105 6.67 9.11 -15.41
C LEU A 105 7.68 8.05 -14.96
N GLY A 106 7.35 7.23 -13.97
CA GLY A 106 8.27 6.24 -13.40
C GLY A 106 9.38 6.88 -12.56
N ILE A 107 9.08 7.99 -11.87
CA ILE A 107 10.07 8.79 -11.15
C ILE A 107 9.82 8.71 -9.65
N VAL A 108 10.89 8.51 -8.88
CA VAL A 108 10.88 8.68 -7.43
C VAL A 108 11.84 9.81 -7.06
N THR A 109 11.34 10.80 -6.35
CA THR A 109 12.12 11.96 -5.88
C THR A 109 12.26 11.88 -4.37
N ILE A 110 13.49 11.92 -3.88
CA ILE A 110 13.78 11.97 -2.45
C ILE A 110 13.86 13.45 -2.04
N ASN A 111 12.95 13.90 -1.19
CA ASN A 111 12.99 15.25 -0.65
C ASN A 111 14.00 15.28 0.50
N THR A 112 15.23 15.66 0.19
CA THR A 112 16.24 16.00 1.20
C THR A 112 15.84 17.32 1.86
N GLY A 113 15.04 17.24 2.91
CA GLY A 113 14.78 18.39 3.77
C GLY A 113 16.11 18.96 4.25
N SER A 114 16.40 20.20 3.86
CA SER A 114 17.44 21.00 4.51
C SER A 114 16.81 21.59 5.77
N ALA A 115 17.22 21.04 6.94
CA ALA A 115 17.04 21.56 8.30
C ALA A 115 15.60 21.75 8.83
#